data_AF-A0A1I1K4T3-F1
#
_entry.id   AF-A0A1I1K4T3-F1
#
_cell.length_a   1.000
_cell.length_b   1.000
_cell.length_c   1.000
_cell.angle_alpha   90.00
_cell.angle_beta   90.00
_cell.angle_gamma   90.00
#
_symmetry.space_group_name_H-M   'P 1'
#
loop_
_entity.id
_entity.type
_entity.pdbx_description
1 polymer ?
#
loop_
_entity_poly.entity_id
_entity_poly.type
_entity_poly.pdbx_seq_one_letter_code
_entity_poly.pdbx_strand_id
1 'polypeptide(L)'
;MKKLLILTMLAFGFSNSNSVIAQTQGPNFAKMDVSPMDIALYRNDNNEPIARVIYSRPQRRDREVFGKLVPYGEVWRTGANEATEVTFYKNVEIAGAKVDAGTYTLYSIPEEKEWTIILNRKTLTWGAYEYSEKLDLVRVNVPVRSMQNAIDALSMSFEKDTENSANLLIGWDKKYVKVPIKVAK
;
A
#
# COMPACT_ATOMS: atom_id res chain seq x y z
N MET A 1 -58.64 4.80 -78.53
CA MET A 1 -58.45 6.25 -78.35
C MET A 1 -57.31 6.47 -77.37
N LYS A 2 -56.18 6.96 -77.90
CA LYS A 2 -55.22 7.92 -77.32
C LYS A 2 -55.24 8.07 -75.77
N LYS A 3 -54.17 7.67 -75.08
CA LYS A 3 -53.03 8.54 -74.72
C LYS A 3 -51.95 7.76 -73.97
N LEU A 4 -50.74 7.89 -74.50
CA LEU A 4 -49.44 7.62 -73.89
C LEU A 4 -49.17 8.69 -72.82
N LEU A 5 -48.62 8.30 -71.66
CA LEU A 5 -47.80 9.19 -70.83
C LEU A 5 -46.84 8.34 -69.97
N ILE A 6 -45.59 8.32 -70.43
CA ILE A 6 -44.40 7.96 -69.67
C ILE A 6 -44.19 9.06 -68.63
N LEU A 7 -44.02 8.71 -67.35
CA LEU A 7 -43.41 9.61 -66.38
C LEU A 7 -42.28 8.89 -65.65
N THR A 8 -41.10 9.39 -65.96
CA THR A 8 -39.77 9.19 -65.40
C THR A 8 -39.68 9.20 -63.88
N MET A 9 -39.08 8.14 -63.36
CA MET A 9 -38.02 8.10 -62.34
C MET A 9 -37.71 9.42 -61.61
N LEU A 10 -37.96 9.45 -60.29
CA LEU A 10 -37.11 10.15 -59.32
C LEU A 10 -37.16 9.39 -57.99
N ALA A 11 -36.23 8.45 -57.81
CA ALA A 11 -35.95 7.87 -56.50
C ALA A 11 -35.17 8.90 -55.68
N PHE A 12 -35.89 9.74 -54.93
CA PHE A 12 -35.32 10.60 -53.90
C PHE A 12 -35.98 10.23 -52.57
N GLY A 13 -35.33 9.33 -51.84
CA GLY A 13 -35.83 8.80 -50.58
C GLY A 13 -34.68 8.66 -49.58
N PHE A 14 -34.30 9.80 -48.99
CA PHE A 14 -33.64 9.95 -47.69
C PHE A 14 -32.59 8.91 -47.30
N SER A 15 -31.32 9.21 -47.61
CA SER A 15 -30.21 8.76 -46.78
C SER A 15 -30.39 9.34 -45.38
N ASN A 16 -30.86 8.50 -44.45
CA ASN A 16 -30.79 8.79 -43.02
C ASN A 16 -29.32 8.93 -42.65
N SER A 17 -28.84 10.18 -42.62
CA SER A 17 -27.64 10.55 -41.91
C SER A 17 -27.94 10.40 -40.42
N ASN A 18 -27.87 9.15 -39.94
CA ASN A 18 -27.58 8.88 -38.55
C ASN A 18 -26.18 9.44 -38.32
N SER A 19 -26.12 10.74 -37.99
CA SER A 19 -25.00 11.33 -37.32
C SER A 19 -24.85 10.52 -36.04
N VAL A 20 -23.91 9.58 -36.09
CA VAL A 20 -23.36 8.92 -34.92
C VAL A 20 -22.78 10.06 -34.10
N ILE A 21 -23.59 10.60 -33.19
CA ILE A 21 -23.08 11.31 -32.03
C ILE A 21 -22.43 10.20 -31.22
N ALA A 22 -21.19 9.86 -31.60
CA ALA A 22 -20.28 9.15 -30.72
C ALA A 22 -20.09 10.12 -29.55
N GLN A 23 -20.95 9.96 -28.54
CA GLN A 23 -20.73 10.55 -27.25
C GLN A 23 -19.44 9.91 -26.76
N THR A 24 -18.34 10.64 -26.95
CA THR A 24 -17.01 10.29 -26.50
C THR A 24 -17.07 10.22 -24.99
N GLN A 25 -17.44 9.05 -24.46
CA GLN A 25 -17.21 8.74 -23.06
C GLN A 25 -15.71 8.91 -22.86
N GLY A 26 -15.34 9.96 -22.13
CA GLY A 26 -13.95 10.22 -21.77
C GLY A 26 -13.34 9.00 -21.07
N PRO A 27 -12.03 9.00 -20.83
CA PRO A 27 -11.37 7.87 -20.17
C PRO A 27 -12.07 7.53 -18.85
N ASN A 28 -12.47 6.26 -18.70
CA ASN A 28 -13.07 5.75 -17.46
C ASN A 28 -11.94 5.41 -16.47
N PHE A 29 -11.66 6.31 -15.54
CA PHE A 29 -10.69 6.07 -14.48
C PHE A 29 -11.27 5.14 -13.41
N ALA A 30 -10.41 4.31 -12.80
CA ALA A 30 -10.79 3.52 -11.65
C ALA A 30 -11.25 4.43 -10.49
N LYS A 31 -12.20 3.94 -9.68
CA LYS A 31 -12.54 4.59 -8.41
C LYS A 31 -11.36 4.53 -7.45
N MET A 32 -11.31 5.45 -6.49
CA MET A 32 -10.31 5.43 -5.42
C MET A 32 -10.36 4.10 -4.66
N ASP A 33 -9.18 3.53 -4.36
CA ASP A 33 -9.07 2.32 -3.56
C ASP A 33 -9.63 2.57 -2.15
N VAL A 34 -10.30 1.57 -1.59
CA VAL A 34 -10.85 1.59 -0.23
C VAL A 34 -9.74 1.65 0.83
N SER A 35 -8.58 1.09 0.52
CA SER A 35 -7.36 1.13 1.31
C SER A 35 -6.27 1.83 0.48
N PRO A 36 -6.34 3.16 0.34
CA PRO A 36 -5.42 3.88 -0.53
C PRO A 36 -3.97 3.65 -0.11
N MET A 37 -3.10 3.58 -1.12
CA MET A 37 -1.66 3.46 -0.92
C MET A 37 -1.05 4.81 -0.54
N ASP A 38 -0.13 4.79 0.42
CA ASP A 38 0.57 5.95 0.95
C ASP A 38 2.06 5.68 1.09
N ILE A 39 2.83 6.74 1.33
CA ILE A 39 4.28 6.71 1.43
C ILE A 39 4.74 7.37 2.72
N ALA A 40 5.51 6.66 3.53
CA ALA A 40 6.32 7.25 4.60
C ALA A 40 7.77 7.38 4.12
N LEU A 41 8.37 8.55 4.26
CA LEU A 41 9.74 8.82 3.83
C LEU A 41 10.58 9.37 4.99
N TYR A 42 11.72 8.75 5.24
CA TYR A 42 12.73 9.23 6.17
C TYR A 42 13.93 9.80 5.41
N ARG A 43 14.34 11.00 5.83
CA ARG A 43 15.56 11.66 5.35
C ARG A 43 16.42 12.04 6.55
N ASN A 44 17.74 12.03 6.36
CA ASN A 44 18.69 12.54 7.36
C ASN A 44 18.74 14.08 7.36
N ASP A 45 19.62 14.64 8.19
CA ASP A 45 19.77 16.10 8.34
C ASP A 45 20.30 16.80 7.09
N ASN A 46 20.98 16.06 6.20
CA ASN A 46 21.41 16.53 4.89
C ASN A 46 20.31 16.38 3.82
N ASN A 47 19.08 16.04 4.21
CA ASN A 47 17.94 15.79 3.34
C ASN A 47 18.15 14.61 2.37
N GLU A 48 19.09 13.71 2.64
CA GLU A 48 19.31 12.50 1.87
C GLU A 48 18.27 11.44 2.26
N PRO A 49 17.67 10.72 1.30
CA PRO A 49 16.72 9.66 1.62
C PRO A 49 17.44 8.49 2.29
N ILE A 50 16.89 8.01 3.41
CA ILE A 50 17.42 6.87 4.16
C ILE A 50 16.52 5.65 4.00
N ALA A 51 15.22 5.84 4.23
CA ALA A 51 14.22 4.78 4.13
C ALA A 51 12.91 5.30 3.56
N ARG A 52 12.21 4.46 2.80
CA ARG A 52 10.86 4.72 2.29
C ARG A 52 10.00 3.50 2.55
N VAL A 53 8.78 3.70 3.02
CA VAL A 53 7.77 2.64 3.13
C VAL A 53 6.61 2.98 2.21
N ILE A 54 6.22 2.03 1.35
CA ILE A 54 5.02 2.09 0.54
C ILE A 54 4.03 1.08 1.12
N TYR A 55 2.85 1.55 1.51
CA TYR A 55 1.88 0.74 2.23
C TYR A 55 0.45 1.18 1.95
N SER A 56 -0.48 0.23 1.94
CA SER A 56 -1.91 0.52 1.86
C SER A 56 -2.48 0.83 3.24
N ARG A 57 -3.46 1.73 3.30
CA ARG A 57 -4.06 2.24 4.54
C ARG A 57 -5.49 1.74 4.76
N PRO A 58 -5.69 0.46 5.16
CA PRO A 58 -7.02 -0.02 5.50
C PRO A 58 -7.61 0.78 6.67
N GLN A 59 -8.91 1.04 6.60
CA GLN A 59 -9.69 1.70 7.65
C GLN A 59 -10.32 0.67 8.59
N ARG A 60 -10.35 0.95 9.89
CA ARG A 60 -11.02 0.07 10.87
C ARG A 60 -12.53 0.10 10.66
N ARG A 61 -13.13 1.26 10.30
CA ARG A 61 -14.59 1.41 10.09
C ARG A 61 -15.40 0.85 11.27
N ASP A 62 -15.02 1.27 12.47
CA ASP A 62 -15.61 0.84 13.75
C ASP A 62 -15.51 -0.66 14.06
N ARG A 63 -14.71 -1.42 13.31
CA ARG A 63 -14.39 -2.81 13.61
C ARG A 63 -13.20 -2.88 14.57
N GLU A 64 -13.21 -3.88 15.42
CA GLU A 64 -12.04 -4.26 16.22
C GLU A 64 -10.91 -4.70 15.27
N VAL A 65 -9.72 -4.12 15.43
CA VAL A 65 -8.60 -4.35 14.51
C VAL A 65 -7.86 -5.64 14.88
N PHE A 66 -7.12 -5.62 15.99
CA PHE A 66 -6.28 -6.74 16.40
C PHE A 66 -7.10 -7.81 17.13
N GLY A 67 -6.87 -9.08 16.80
CA GLY A 67 -7.67 -10.22 17.26
C GLY A 67 -8.94 -10.46 16.44
N LYS A 68 -9.28 -9.58 15.48
CA LYS A 68 -10.41 -9.74 14.55
C LYS A 68 -9.99 -9.51 13.09
N LEU A 69 -9.89 -8.25 12.65
CA LEU A 69 -9.45 -7.94 11.28
C LEU A 69 -8.03 -8.43 10.99
N VAL A 70 -7.17 -8.32 11.99
CA VAL A 70 -5.82 -8.84 11.99
C VAL A 70 -5.73 -9.88 13.11
N PRO A 71 -5.83 -11.18 12.79
CA PRO A 71 -5.70 -12.25 13.77
C PRO A 71 -4.35 -12.18 14.48
N TYR A 72 -4.35 -12.53 15.77
CA TYR A 72 -3.10 -12.68 16.52
C TYR A 72 -2.37 -13.97 16.14
N GLY A 73 -1.05 -13.95 16.21
CA GLY A 73 -0.20 -15.11 15.91
C GLY A 73 -0.09 -15.46 14.42
N GLU A 74 -0.74 -14.70 13.53
CA GLU A 74 -0.70 -14.92 12.08
C GLU A 74 0.17 -13.89 11.35
N VAL A 75 0.81 -14.33 10.27
CA VAL A 75 1.58 -13.44 9.40
C VAL A 75 0.64 -12.51 8.66
N TRP A 76 0.84 -11.22 8.86
CA TRP A 76 0.12 -10.15 8.23
C TRP A 76 1.04 -9.35 7.30
N ARG A 77 0.50 -8.99 6.13
CA ARG A 77 1.15 -8.11 5.13
C ARG A 77 1.44 -6.68 5.62
N THR A 78 1.09 -6.38 6.87
CA THR A 78 1.19 -5.05 7.50
C THR A 78 0.52 -3.95 6.66
N GLY A 79 -0.68 -4.23 6.14
CA GLY A 79 -1.38 -3.41 5.15
C GLY A 79 -2.61 -4.12 4.55
N ALA A 80 -3.05 -3.65 3.38
CA ALA A 80 -4.10 -4.25 2.56
C ALA A 80 -3.65 -4.35 1.10
N ASN A 81 -4.28 -5.22 0.31
CA ASN A 81 -3.91 -5.49 -1.09
C ASN A 81 -2.46 -6.01 -1.19
N GLU A 82 -1.57 -5.26 -1.85
CA GLU A 82 -0.12 -5.48 -1.93
C GLU A 82 0.51 -5.50 -0.53
N ALA A 83 1.53 -6.33 -0.34
CA ALA A 83 2.29 -6.32 0.90
C ALA A 83 3.12 -5.04 1.02
N THR A 84 3.25 -4.53 2.25
CA THR A 84 4.01 -3.32 2.52
C THR A 84 5.46 -3.51 2.12
N GLU A 85 6.03 -2.54 1.38
CA GLU A 85 7.43 -2.57 0.98
C GLU A 85 8.22 -1.47 1.69
N VAL A 86 9.41 -1.83 2.15
CA VAL A 86 10.39 -0.89 2.67
C VAL A 86 11.62 -0.88 1.77
N THR A 87 12.00 0.30 1.30
CA THR A 87 13.26 0.54 0.60
C THR A 87 14.22 1.25 1.54
N PHE A 88 15.41 0.68 1.73
CA PHE A 88 16.55 1.34 2.38
C PHE A 88 17.54 1.81 1.30
N TYR A 89 17.91 3.08 1.36
CA TYR A 89 18.85 3.71 0.41
C TYR A 89 20.31 3.70 0.89
N LYS A 90 20.51 3.29 2.14
CA LYS A 90 21.80 3.06 2.79
C LYS A 90 21.73 1.71 3.50
N ASN A 91 22.87 1.11 3.80
CA ASN A 91 22.89 -0.03 4.72
C ASN A 91 22.38 0.45 6.08
N VAL A 92 21.55 -0.37 6.71
CA VAL A 92 20.96 -0.06 8.01
C VAL A 92 21.15 -1.23 8.98
N GLU A 93 20.91 -0.94 10.24
CA GLU A 93 20.77 -1.91 11.31
C GLU A 93 19.35 -1.78 11.88
N ILE A 94 18.66 -2.91 11.96
CA ILE A 94 17.30 -2.99 12.48
C ILE A 94 17.34 -3.89 13.69
N ALA A 95 17.18 -3.27 14.86
CA ALA A 95 17.20 -3.96 16.15
C ALA A 95 18.37 -4.97 16.31
N GLY A 96 19.59 -4.58 15.93
CA GLY A 96 20.79 -5.42 16.02
C GLY A 96 21.15 -6.17 14.74
N ALA A 97 20.23 -6.33 13.78
CA ALA A 97 20.48 -7.04 12.53
C ALA A 97 20.92 -6.10 11.42
N LYS A 98 22.02 -6.42 10.72
CA LYS A 98 22.49 -5.68 9.54
C LYS A 98 21.61 -5.98 8.33
N VAL A 99 21.22 -4.94 7.61
CA VAL A 99 20.40 -5.00 6.40
C VAL A 99 21.04 -4.14 5.33
N ASP A 100 21.38 -4.74 4.20
CA ASP A 100 21.95 -4.02 3.07
C ASP A 100 20.89 -3.12 2.42
N ALA A 101 21.35 -2.03 1.79
CA ALA A 101 20.50 -1.19 0.97
C ALA A 101 19.74 -2.03 -0.07
N GLY A 102 18.45 -1.76 -0.23
CA GLY A 102 17.56 -2.57 -1.08
C GLY A 102 16.10 -2.41 -0.70
N THR A 103 15.24 -3.10 -1.46
CA THR A 103 13.80 -3.17 -1.17
C THR A 103 13.46 -4.54 -0.61
N TYR A 104 12.62 -4.54 0.43
CA TYR A 104 12.18 -5.72 1.15
C TYR A 104 10.67 -5.61 1.42
N THR A 105 10.01 -6.74 1.59
CA THR A 105 8.62 -6.75 2.09
C THR A 105 8.61 -6.77 3.61
N LEU A 106 7.76 -5.94 4.20
CA LEU A 106 7.52 -5.81 5.62
C LEU A 106 6.30 -6.64 6.03
N TYR A 107 6.54 -7.78 6.64
CA TYR A 107 5.50 -8.54 7.32
C TYR A 107 5.53 -8.27 8.82
N SER A 108 4.42 -8.57 9.48
CA SER A 108 4.33 -8.56 10.93
C SER A 108 3.50 -9.74 11.43
N ILE A 109 3.76 -10.17 12.66
CA ILE A 109 2.91 -11.10 13.40
C ILE A 109 2.48 -10.37 14.66
N PRO A 110 1.27 -9.82 14.69
CA PRO A 110 0.77 -9.17 15.88
C PRO A 110 0.48 -10.17 17.00
N GLU A 111 0.85 -9.81 18.22
CA GLU A 111 0.35 -10.38 19.47
C GLU A 111 -0.14 -9.24 20.38
N GLU A 112 -0.70 -9.57 21.54
CA GLU A 112 -1.23 -8.58 22.47
C GLU A 112 -0.15 -7.65 23.06
N LYS A 113 1.05 -8.19 23.32
CA LYS A 113 2.13 -7.51 24.05
C LYS A 113 3.30 -7.08 23.18
N GLU A 114 3.54 -7.77 22.09
CA GLU A 114 4.62 -7.51 21.15
C GLU A 114 4.20 -7.88 19.74
N TRP A 115 4.82 -7.26 18.74
CA TRP A 115 4.71 -7.73 17.36
C TRP A 115 6.06 -8.28 16.93
N THR A 116 6.06 -9.39 16.21
CA THR A 116 7.23 -9.80 15.43
C THR A 116 7.23 -9.01 14.12
N ILE A 117 8.30 -8.29 13.84
CA ILE A 117 8.52 -7.54 12.61
C ILE A 117 9.48 -8.32 11.73
N ILE A 118 9.10 -8.48 10.47
CA ILE A 118 9.80 -9.34 9.53
C ILE A 118 10.15 -8.54 8.28
N LEU A 119 11.43 -8.56 7.90
CA LEU A 119 11.84 -8.18 6.55
C LEU A 119 12.07 -9.43 5.73
N ASN A 120 11.35 -9.56 4.63
CA ASN A 120 11.44 -10.68 3.71
C ASN A 120 12.04 -10.23 2.37
N ARG A 121 12.88 -11.08 1.77
CA ARG A 121 13.57 -10.79 0.51
C ARG A 121 12.66 -10.86 -0.73
N LYS A 122 11.50 -11.52 -0.64
CA LYS A 122 10.55 -11.57 -1.75
C LYS A 122 9.73 -10.29 -1.78
N THR A 123 9.83 -9.52 -2.86
CA THR A 123 9.12 -8.27 -3.09
C THR A 123 7.94 -8.46 -4.04
N LEU A 124 7.14 -7.41 -4.24
CA LEU A 124 6.00 -7.38 -5.17
C LEU A 124 4.98 -8.50 -4.92
N THR A 125 4.75 -8.83 -3.64
CA THR A 125 3.84 -9.89 -3.23
C THR A 125 2.44 -9.34 -2.93
N TRP A 126 1.43 -10.16 -3.20
CA TRP A 126 0.05 -9.82 -2.85
C TRP A 126 -0.38 -10.54 -1.57
N GLY A 127 -0.66 -9.79 -0.51
CA GLY A 127 -1.01 -10.41 0.78
C GLY A 127 0.13 -11.14 1.46
N ALA A 128 -0.24 -12.10 2.31
CA ALA A 128 0.68 -13.01 3.00
C ALA A 128 0.71 -14.42 2.37
N TYR A 129 -0.01 -14.64 1.27
CA TYR A 129 -0.11 -15.96 0.62
C TYR A 129 1.24 -16.44 0.05
N GLU A 130 2.08 -15.50 -0.33
CA GLU A 130 3.39 -15.74 -0.91
C GLU A 130 4.53 -15.69 0.12
N TYR A 131 4.19 -15.50 1.40
CA TYR A 131 5.16 -15.46 2.48
C TYR A 131 5.88 -16.80 2.61
N SER A 132 7.19 -16.74 2.84
CA SER A 132 8.02 -17.88 3.15
C SER A 132 9.10 -17.47 4.13
N GLU A 133 9.09 -18.08 5.31
CA GLU A 133 10.07 -17.82 6.38
C GLU A 133 11.53 -18.05 5.92
N LYS A 134 11.74 -18.92 4.91
CA LYS A 134 13.07 -19.15 4.32
C LYS A 134 13.69 -17.90 3.66
N LEU A 135 12.86 -16.90 3.37
CA LEU A 135 13.28 -15.64 2.76
C LEU A 135 13.33 -14.50 3.77
N ASP A 136 13.09 -14.78 5.05
CA ASP A 136 13.24 -13.80 6.13
C ASP A 136 14.72 -13.41 6.28
N LEU A 137 14.98 -12.11 6.24
CA LEU A 137 16.27 -11.49 6.48
C LEU A 137 16.39 -11.00 7.92
N VAL A 138 15.31 -10.39 8.43
CA VAL A 138 15.21 -9.89 9.81
C VAL A 138 13.92 -10.41 10.40
N ARG A 139 13.99 -10.83 11.65
CA ARG A 139 12.84 -11.17 12.49
C ARG A 139 13.10 -10.66 13.90
N VAL A 140 12.36 -9.65 14.32
CA VAL A 140 12.59 -8.97 15.61
C VAL A 140 11.27 -8.71 16.33
N ASN A 141 11.23 -8.98 17.64
CA ASN A 141 10.10 -8.61 18.46
C ASN A 141 10.23 -7.16 18.95
N VAL A 142 9.14 -6.41 18.83
CA VAL A 142 9.02 -5.03 19.35
C VAL A 142 7.78 -4.91 20.22
N PRO A 143 7.85 -4.18 21.35
CA PRO A 143 6.72 -4.09 22.28
C PRO A 143 5.57 -3.29 21.68
N VAL A 144 4.35 -3.77 21.92
CA VAL A 144 3.12 -3.04 21.63
C VAL A 144 2.97 -1.89 22.61
N ARG A 145 2.66 -0.72 22.07
CA ARG A 145 2.37 0.50 22.82
C ARG A 145 0.93 0.91 22.56
N SER A 146 0.37 1.67 23.50
CA SER A 146 -0.99 2.21 23.37
C SER A 146 -0.97 3.73 23.20
N MET A 147 -1.90 4.25 22.40
CA MET A 147 -2.15 5.69 22.21
C MET A 147 -3.45 6.08 22.90
N GLN A 148 -3.54 7.34 23.32
CA GLN A 148 -4.75 7.87 23.96
C GLN A 148 -5.94 7.88 23.00
N ASN A 149 -5.69 8.33 21.76
CA ASN A 149 -6.68 8.44 20.71
C ASN A 149 -6.49 7.33 19.68
N ALA A 150 -7.60 6.74 19.22
CA ALA A 150 -7.58 5.77 18.14
C ALA A 150 -7.37 6.47 16.80
N ILE A 151 -6.59 5.85 15.91
CA ILE A 151 -6.51 6.25 14.50
C ILE A 151 -7.31 5.28 13.64
N ASP A 152 -8.11 5.84 12.72
CA ASP A 152 -9.03 5.02 11.92
C ASP A 152 -8.32 4.21 10.83
N ALA A 153 -7.35 4.82 10.15
CA ALA A 153 -6.57 4.19 9.11
C ALA A 153 -5.22 3.71 9.65
N LEU A 154 -4.77 2.53 9.22
CA LEU A 154 -3.38 2.12 9.39
C LEU A 154 -2.48 3.25 8.90
N SER A 155 -1.52 3.64 9.73
CA SER A 155 -0.63 4.75 9.47
C SER A 155 0.79 4.37 9.85
N MET A 156 1.73 4.77 9.00
CA MET A 156 3.15 4.63 9.23
C MET A 156 3.83 5.98 9.09
N SER A 157 4.84 6.21 9.94
CA SER A 157 5.65 7.42 9.91
C SER A 157 7.02 7.14 10.50
N PHE A 158 7.96 8.05 10.27
CA PHE A 158 9.28 7.97 10.89
C PHE A 158 9.40 9.02 11.97
N GLU A 159 9.81 8.59 13.16
CA GLU A 159 10.16 9.45 14.28
C GLU A 159 11.69 9.47 14.40
N LYS A 160 12.31 10.62 14.16
CA LYS A 160 13.76 10.76 14.30
C LYS A 160 14.16 10.51 15.76
N ASP A 161 15.22 9.71 15.96
CA ASP A 161 15.78 9.42 17.28
C ASP A 161 17.11 10.17 17.49
N THR A 162 18.08 9.91 16.61
CA THR A 162 19.36 10.66 16.56
C THR A 162 19.70 11.07 15.13
N GLU A 163 20.87 11.67 14.90
CA GLU A 163 21.33 12.08 13.55
C GLU A 163 21.27 10.94 12.53
N ASN A 164 21.61 9.72 12.94
CA ASN A 164 21.71 8.54 12.07
C ASN A 164 20.72 7.43 12.43
N SER A 165 19.60 7.76 13.09
CA SER A 165 18.58 6.76 13.41
C SER A 165 17.18 7.35 13.53
N ALA A 166 16.19 6.51 13.24
CA ALA A 166 14.79 6.80 13.40
C ALA A 166 14.04 5.54 13.81
N ASN A 167 12.88 5.72 14.42
CA ASN A 167 11.90 4.66 14.63
C ASN A 167 10.89 4.71 13.48
N LEU A 168 10.69 3.58 12.78
CA LEU A 168 9.49 3.39 11.98
C LEU A 168 8.33 3.11 12.94
N LEU A 169 7.37 4.02 12.98
CA LEU A 169 6.11 3.86 13.68
C LEU A 169 5.13 3.13 12.79
N ILE A 170 4.48 2.10 13.32
CA ILE A 170 3.39 1.39 12.65
C ILE A 170 2.22 1.37 13.63
N GLY A 171 1.12 2.04 13.30
CA GLY A 171 -0.02 2.19 14.20
C GLY A 171 -1.36 2.00 13.52
N TRP A 172 -2.31 1.40 14.23
CA TRP A 172 -3.71 1.31 13.84
C TRP A 172 -4.59 1.18 15.09
N ASP A 173 -5.80 1.75 15.07
CA ASP A 173 -6.65 1.88 16.25
C ASP A 173 -5.85 2.53 17.41
N LYS A 174 -5.85 1.97 18.62
CA LYS A 174 -5.11 2.50 19.77
C LYS A 174 -3.73 1.87 19.94
N LYS A 175 -3.28 1.01 19.02
CA LYS A 175 -2.03 0.26 19.17
C LYS A 175 -1.01 0.74 18.15
N TYR A 176 0.26 0.75 18.57
CA TYR A 176 1.38 0.99 17.67
C TYR A 176 2.64 0.30 18.17
N VAL A 177 3.60 0.12 17.27
CA VAL A 177 4.95 -0.35 17.57
C VAL A 177 5.99 0.64 17.06
N LYS A 178 7.20 0.55 17.63
CA LYS A 178 8.37 1.30 17.18
C LYS A 178 9.42 0.31 16.70
N VAL A 179 9.84 0.42 15.44
CA VAL A 179 10.91 -0.40 14.87
C VAL A 179 12.17 0.47 14.75
N PRO A 180 13.21 0.25 15.58
CA PRO A 180 14.43 1.03 15.51
C PRO A 180 15.20 0.75 14.23
N ILE A 181 15.53 1.80 13.49
CA ILE A 181 16.32 1.75 12.27
C ILE A 181 17.49 2.71 12.44
N LYS A 182 18.71 2.21 12.28
CA LYS A 182 19.94 2.98 12.37
C LYS A 182 20.72 2.87 11.07
N VAL A 183 21.24 3.96 10.55
CA VAL A 183 22.16 3.91 9.40
C VAL A 183 23.45 3.21 9.84
N ALA A 184 23.84 2.17 9.12
CA ALA A 184 25.08 1.45 9.38
C ALA A 184 26.28 2.36 9.09
N LYS A 185 27.32 2.26 9.92
CA LYS A 185 28.59 2.95 9.70
C LYS A 185 29.46 2.20 8.69
#